data_AF-A0A925PN93-F1
#
_entry.id   AF-A0A925PN93-F1
#
_cell.length_a   1.000
_cell.length_b   1.000
_cell.length_c   1.000
_cell.angle_alpha   90.00
_cell.angle_beta   90.00
_cell.angle_gamma   90.00
#
_symmetry.space_group_name_H-M   'P 1'
#
loop_
_entity.id
_entity.type
_entity.pdbx_description
1 polymer ?
#
loop_
_entity_poly.entity_id
_entity_poly.type
_entity_poly.pdbx_seq_one_letter_code
_entity_poly.pdbx_strand_id
1 'polypeptide(L)'
;MNKRMLKVAVVSALTVAFAVPAFANPFTDVPAKHWAYDSVNKLAQAGIVDGYGDGTFKGDKTMTRYEMAQIVAKAMTKSLNADQKATLDKLSKEFATELNSLGVKVDGLQKQ
;
A
#
# COMPACT_ATOMS: atom_id res chain seq x y z
N MET A 1 12.38 52.69 -12.59
CA MET A 1 11.83 53.33 -11.36
C MET A 1 10.58 54.07 -11.81
N ASN A 2 9.36 53.68 -11.40
CA ASN A 2 8.51 54.42 -10.44
C ASN A 2 7.31 53.54 -10.04
N LYS A 3 7.30 52.99 -8.82
CA LYS A 3 6.51 53.38 -7.64
C LYS A 3 5.01 52.96 -7.62
N ARG A 4 4.80 51.87 -6.87
CA ARG A 4 3.82 51.70 -5.75
C ARG A 4 2.34 51.45 -6.05
N MET A 5 1.88 50.39 -5.37
CA MET A 5 0.61 50.22 -4.65
C MET A 5 -0.65 49.71 -5.39
N LEU A 6 -0.93 48.44 -5.07
CA LEU A 6 -2.14 47.97 -4.39
C LEU A 6 -3.47 48.06 -5.15
N LYS A 7 -3.91 46.91 -5.72
CA LYS A 7 -5.30 46.47 -5.62
C LYS A 7 -5.35 44.97 -5.36
N VAL A 8 -5.79 44.64 -4.16
CA VAL A 8 -6.29 43.32 -3.75
C VAL A 8 -7.40 42.92 -4.73
N ALA A 9 -7.22 41.80 -5.42
CA ALA A 9 -8.30 41.08 -6.08
C ALA A 9 -8.25 39.64 -5.57
N VAL A 10 -9.06 39.39 -4.55
CA VAL A 10 -9.47 38.07 -4.11
C VAL A 10 -10.13 37.38 -5.30
N VAL A 11 -9.39 36.52 -6.00
CA VAL A 11 -9.96 35.60 -6.98
C VAL A 11 -9.84 34.21 -6.38
N SER A 12 -10.91 33.86 -5.66
CA SER A 12 -11.48 32.52 -5.53
C SER A 12 -10.51 31.36 -5.80
N ALA A 13 -9.95 30.84 -4.71
CA ALA A 13 -9.42 29.49 -4.65
C ALA A 13 -10.52 28.51 -5.09
N LEU A 14 -10.46 28.05 -6.34
CA LEU A 14 -11.20 26.87 -6.78
C LEU A 14 -10.43 25.65 -6.27
N THR A 15 -10.56 25.37 -4.98
CA THR A 15 -10.20 24.06 -4.45
C THR A 15 -11.20 23.06 -4.99
N VAL A 16 -10.87 22.40 -6.10
CA VAL A 16 -11.54 21.15 -6.46
C VAL A 16 -11.24 20.18 -5.32
N ALA A 17 -12.22 19.99 -4.45
CA ALA A 17 -12.20 18.90 -3.49
C ALA A 17 -12.26 17.60 -4.29
N PHE A 18 -11.11 17.04 -4.63
CA PHE A 18 -11.03 15.64 -5.02
C PHE A 18 -11.46 14.84 -3.78
N ALA A 19 -12.74 14.47 -3.74
CA ALA A 19 -13.19 13.40 -2.87
C ALA A 19 -12.46 12.15 -3.31
N VAL A 20 -11.33 11.84 -2.67
CA VAL A 20 -10.70 10.54 -2.78
C VAL A 20 -11.76 9.58 -2.23
N PRO A 21 -12.32 8.66 -3.05
CA PRO A 21 -13.26 7.70 -2.52
C PRO A 21 -12.52 6.91 -1.45
N ALA A 22 -12.99 7.02 -0.20
CA ALA A 22 -12.56 6.10 0.83
C ALA A 22 -13.02 4.72 0.36
N PHE A 23 -12.08 3.90 -0.11
CA PHE A 23 -12.39 2.52 -0.49
C PHE A 23 -12.94 1.83 0.75
N ALA A 24 -14.25 1.59 0.74
CA ALA A 24 -14.90 0.78 1.76
C ALA A 24 -14.24 -0.60 1.76
N ASN A 25 -14.24 -1.27 2.92
CA ASN A 25 -13.75 -2.63 3.03
C ASN A 25 -14.35 -3.49 1.91
N PRO A 26 -13.54 -4.10 1.02
CA PRO A 26 -14.05 -4.84 -0.13
C PRO A 26 -14.64 -6.20 0.25
N PHE A 27 -14.54 -6.63 1.52
CA PHE A 27 -14.87 -7.99 1.93
C PHE A 27 -16.26 -8.09 2.56
N THR A 28 -17.09 -8.94 1.96
CA THR A 28 -18.49 -9.19 2.36
C THR A 28 -18.63 -9.94 3.70
N ASP A 29 -17.61 -10.72 4.07
CA ASP A 29 -17.54 -11.52 5.30
C ASP A 29 -16.86 -10.78 6.47
N VAL A 30 -16.50 -9.51 6.29
CA VAL A 30 -15.93 -8.66 7.35
C VAL A 30 -16.82 -7.41 7.53
N PRO A 31 -17.96 -7.53 8.23
CA PRO A 31 -18.89 -6.41 8.40
C PRO A 31 -18.32 -5.32 9.32
N ALA A 32 -18.84 -4.09 9.23
CA ALA A 32 -18.35 -2.92 9.97
C ALA A 32 -18.27 -3.06 11.50
N LYS A 33 -19.08 -3.97 12.08
CA LYS A 33 -19.07 -4.26 13.53
C LYS A 33 -18.11 -5.39 13.92
N HIS A 34 -17.46 -6.03 12.96
CA HIS A 34 -16.52 -7.11 13.20
C HIS A 34 -15.25 -6.58 13.85
N TRP A 35 -14.72 -7.28 14.86
CA TRP A 35 -13.54 -6.83 15.62
C TRP A 35 -12.31 -6.59 14.73
N ALA A 36 -12.18 -7.36 13.64
CA ALA A 36 -11.07 -7.27 12.70
C ALA A 36 -11.26 -6.20 11.60
N TYR A 37 -12.43 -5.54 11.54
CA TYR A 37 -12.79 -4.68 10.42
C TYR A 37 -11.72 -3.62 10.11
N ASP A 38 -11.33 -2.85 11.12
CA ASP A 38 -10.35 -1.77 10.94
C ASP A 38 -8.98 -2.29 10.50
N SER A 39 -8.52 -3.39 11.08
CA SER A 39 -7.23 -3.99 10.77
C SER A 39 -7.21 -4.54 9.34
N VAL A 40 -8.22 -5.31 8.97
CA VAL A 40 -8.34 -5.90 7.63
C VAL A 40 -8.46 -4.81 6.58
N ASN A 41 -9.29 -3.80 6.82
CA ASN A 41 -9.47 -2.68 5.90
C ASN A 41 -8.15 -1.89 5.69
N LYS A 42 -7.41 -1.59 6.76
CA LYS A 42 -6.12 -0.90 6.65
C LYS A 42 -5.09 -1.72 5.86
N LEU A 43 -5.00 -3.01 6.13
CA LEU A 43 -4.04 -3.88 5.43
C LEU A 43 -4.42 -4.07 3.96
N ALA A 44 -5.71 -4.14 3.63
CA ALA A 44 -6.19 -4.23 2.25
C ALA A 44 -5.91 -2.94 1.47
N GLN A 45 -6.19 -1.78 2.07
CA GLN A 45 -5.87 -0.48 1.46
C GLN A 45 -4.36 -0.28 1.24
N ALA A 46 -3.53 -0.88 2.10
CA ALA A 46 -2.08 -0.87 1.95
C ALA A 46 -1.55 -1.89 0.92
N GLY A 47 -2.41 -2.73 0.33
CA GLY A 47 -2.03 -3.82 -0.58
C GLY A 47 -1.26 -4.95 0.10
N ILE A 48 -1.33 -5.05 1.44
CA ILE A 48 -0.62 -6.04 2.24
C ILE A 48 -1.38 -7.37 2.27
N VAL A 49 -2.71 -7.31 2.35
CA VAL A 49 -3.59 -8.48 2.27
C VAL A 49 -4.55 -8.34 1.09
N ASP A 50 -4.77 -9.46 0.42
CA ASP A 50 -5.71 -9.59 -0.68
C ASP A 50 -6.84 -10.53 -0.26
N GLY A 51 -8.05 -10.28 -0.73
CA GLY A 51 -9.16 -11.21 -0.56
C GLY A 51 -9.18 -12.27 -1.67
N TYR A 52 -10.26 -13.02 -1.69
CA TYR A 52 -10.53 -14.03 -2.71
C TYR A 52 -11.40 -13.44 -3.83
N GLY A 53 -11.39 -14.08 -5.00
CA GLY A 53 -12.14 -13.61 -6.18
C GLY A 53 -13.66 -13.58 -6.02
N ASP A 54 -14.18 -14.11 -4.90
CA ASP A 54 -15.59 -14.09 -4.51
C ASP A 54 -15.95 -12.86 -3.62
N GLY A 55 -15.00 -11.96 -3.36
CA GLY A 55 -15.25 -10.76 -2.53
C GLY A 55 -15.24 -11.04 -1.03
N THR A 56 -14.51 -12.07 -0.58
CA THR A 56 -14.36 -12.43 0.84
C THR A 56 -12.90 -12.32 1.30
N PHE A 57 -12.69 -12.15 2.60
CA PHE A 57 -11.37 -12.19 3.26
C PHE A 57 -11.03 -13.60 3.78
N LYS A 58 -12.03 -14.39 4.15
CA LYS A 58 -11.93 -15.73 4.77
C LYS A 58 -11.06 -15.73 6.03
N GLY A 59 -11.38 -14.84 6.97
CA GLY A 59 -10.61 -14.64 8.21
C GLY A 59 -10.44 -15.89 9.07
N ASP A 60 -11.38 -16.84 9.01
CA ASP A 60 -11.33 -18.11 9.76
C ASP A 60 -10.57 -19.22 9.03
N LYS A 61 -10.16 -19.01 7.77
CA LYS A 61 -9.38 -19.99 7.02
C LYS A 61 -7.97 -20.09 7.60
N THR A 62 -7.52 -21.31 7.89
CA THR A 62 -6.14 -21.55 8.28
C THR A 62 -5.17 -21.08 7.19
N MET A 63 -4.15 -20.34 7.62
CA MET A 63 -3.10 -19.81 6.76
C MET A 63 -1.84 -20.65 6.86
N THR A 64 -1.21 -20.93 5.73
CA THR A 64 0.10 -21.58 5.65
C THR A 64 1.21 -20.63 6.13
N ARG A 65 2.34 -21.19 6.56
CA ARG A 65 3.53 -20.39 6.92
C ARG A 65 4.04 -19.54 5.74
N TYR A 66 3.87 -20.03 4.51
CA TYR A 66 4.27 -19.33 3.30
C TYR A 66 3.40 -18.10 3.02
N GLU A 67 2.07 -18.22 3.15
CA GLU A 67 1.15 -17.08 3.03
C GLU A 67 1.43 -16.03 4.12
N MET A 68 1.69 -16.46 5.36
CA MET A 68 2.08 -15.55 6.44
C MET A 68 3.37 -14.80 6.13
N ALA A 69 4.39 -15.49 5.63
CA ALA A 69 5.67 -14.88 5.28
C ALA A 69 5.53 -13.82 4.17
N GLN A 70 4.65 -14.05 3.19
CA GLN A 70 4.36 -13.07 2.15
C GLN A 70 3.70 -11.80 2.71
N ILE A 71 2.72 -11.95 3.61
CA ILE A 71 2.07 -10.81 4.26
C ILE A 71 3.09 -9.98 5.05
N VAL A 72 3.97 -10.64 5.82
CA VAL A 72 5.04 -9.98 6.57
C VAL A 72 6.00 -9.25 5.62
N ALA A 73 6.43 -9.91 4.53
CA ALA A 73 7.32 -9.30 3.55
C ALA A 73 6.68 -8.05 2.92
N LYS A 74 5.42 -8.12 2.49
CA LYS A 74 4.65 -6.97 1.98
C LYS A 74 4.59 -5.84 3.01
N ALA A 75 4.24 -6.14 4.26
CA ALA A 75 4.17 -5.15 5.33
C ALA A 75 5.51 -4.45 5.59
N MET A 76 6.62 -5.21 5.60
CA MET A 76 7.95 -4.65 5.77
C MET A 76 8.32 -3.67 4.66
N THR A 77 7.99 -3.98 3.41
CA THR A 77 8.29 -3.06 2.28
C THR A 77 7.57 -1.72 2.39
N LYS A 78 6.34 -1.70 2.92
CA LYS A 78 5.56 -0.46 3.12
C LYS A 78 6.07 0.37 4.31
N SER A 79 6.82 -0.24 5.24
CA SER A 79 7.42 0.44 6.40
C SER A 79 8.82 1.00 6.12
N LEU A 80 9.39 0.79 4.93
CA LEU A 80 10.72 1.30 4.60
C LEU A 80 10.68 2.81 4.35
N ASN A 81 11.64 3.53 4.92
CA ASN A 81 11.90 4.91 4.52
C ASN A 81 12.60 4.95 3.14
N ALA A 82 12.74 6.15 2.55
CA ALA A 82 13.31 6.31 1.22
C ALA A 82 14.72 5.73 1.09
N ASP A 83 15.57 5.91 2.11
CA ASP A 83 16.95 5.44 2.12
C ASP A 83 17.04 3.91 2.23
N GLN A 84 16.19 3.31 3.07
CA GLN A 84 16.07 1.85 3.19
C GLN A 84 15.54 1.23 1.90
N LYS A 85 14.58 1.88 1.24
CA LYS A 85 14.07 1.43 -0.06
C LYS A 85 15.17 1.51 -1.13
N ALA A 86 15.93 2.60 -1.19
CA ALA A 86 17.05 2.74 -2.12
C ALA A 86 18.14 1.67 -1.88
N THR A 87 18.42 1.37 -0.61
CA THR A 87 19.34 0.29 -0.21
C THR A 87 18.82 -1.08 -0.64
N LEU A 88 17.54 -1.36 -0.44
CA LEU A 88 16.90 -2.61 -0.88
C LEU A 88 16.91 -2.74 -2.41
N ASP A 89 16.61 -1.67 -3.13
CA ASP A 89 16.62 -1.65 -4.59
C ASP A 89 18.04 -1.88 -5.14
N LYS A 90 19.06 -1.31 -4.49
CA LYS A 90 20.47 -1.55 -4.82
C LYS A 90 20.86 -3.00 -4.55
N LEU A 91 20.55 -3.51 -3.36
CA LEU A 91 20.87 -4.88 -2.95
C LEU A 91 20.20 -5.90 -3.87
N SER A 92 18.93 -5.70 -4.21
CA SER A 92 18.19 -6.59 -5.11
C SER A 92 18.81 -6.66 -6.51
N LYS A 93 19.36 -5.53 -7.01
CA LYS A 93 20.06 -5.50 -8.30
C LYS A 93 21.42 -6.20 -8.23
N GLU A 94 22.19 -5.96 -7.18
CA GLU A 94 23.52 -6.56 -7.00
C GLU A 94 23.44 -8.09 -6.85
N PHE A 95 22.40 -8.58 -6.17
CA PHE A 95 22.21 -10.01 -5.91
C PHE A 95 21.19 -10.68 -6.84
N ALA A 96 20.77 -10.03 -7.92
CA ALA A 96 19.73 -10.56 -8.82
C ALA A 96 20.05 -11.96 -9.38
N THR A 97 21.31 -12.21 -9.74
CA THR A 97 21.77 -13.51 -10.26
C THR A 97 21.69 -14.61 -9.19
N GLU A 98 22.10 -14.29 -7.96
CA GLU A 98 22.04 -15.22 -6.82
C GLU A 98 20.59 -15.52 -6.43
N LEU A 99 19.73 -14.50 -6.42
CA LEU A 99 18.31 -14.66 -6.11
C LEU A 99 17.60 -15.53 -7.15
N ASN A 100 17.94 -15.40 -8.43
CA ASN A 100 17.46 -16.29 -9.48
C ASN A 100 17.96 -17.74 -9.32
N SER A 101 19.22 -17.93 -8.92
CA SER A 101 19.77 -19.25 -8.59
C SER A 101 19.04 -19.92 -7.42
N LEU A 102 18.63 -19.11 -6.43
CA LEU A 102 17.83 -19.53 -5.28
C LEU A 102 16.32 -19.65 -5.56
N GLY A 103 15.87 -19.33 -6.78
CA GLY A 103 14.45 -19.38 -7.16
C GLY A 103 13.59 -18.26 -6.55
N VAL A 104 14.20 -17.20 -6.01
CA VAL A 104 13.53 -16.05 -5.38
C VAL A 104 13.36 -14.93 -6.42
N LYS A 105 12.12 -14.61 -6.81
CA LYS A 105 11.83 -13.50 -7.73
C LYS A 105 11.52 -12.22 -6.95
N VAL A 106 12.48 -11.28 -6.91
CA VAL A 106 12.33 -10.00 -6.21
C VAL A 106 11.49 -8.99 -7.00
N ASP A 107 11.48 -9.11 -8.33
CA ASP A 107 10.87 -8.15 -9.26
C ASP A 107 9.36 -7.95 -9.07
N GLY A 108 8.69 -8.95 -8.48
CA GLY A 108 7.24 -8.92 -8.20
C GLY A 108 6.86 -8.14 -6.94
N LEU A 109 7.80 -7.89 -6.03
CA LEU A 109 7.52 -7.20 -4.76
C LEU A 109 7.44 -5.67 -4.91
N GLN A 110 8.00 -5.11 -5.99
CA GLN A 110 8.06 -3.66 -6.21
C GLN A 110 6.87 -3.10 -6.99
N LYS A 111 6.04 -3.95 -7.62
CA LYS A 111 4.97 -3.53 -8.56
C LYS A 111 3.53 -3.65 -8.01
N GLN A 112 3.34 -3.84 -6.70
CA GLN A 112 2.02 -3.88 -6.06
C GLN A 112 1.78 -2.72 -5.07
#